data_AF-A0A357EEG7-F1
#
_entry.id   AF-A0A357EEG7-F1
#
_cell.length_a   1.000
_cell.length_b   1.000
_cell.length_c   1.000
_cell.angle_alpha   90.00
_cell.angle_beta   90.00
_cell.angle_gamma   90.00
#
_symmetry.space_group_name_H-M   'P 1'
#
loop_
_entity.id
_entity.type
_entity.pdbx_description
1 polymer ?
#
loop_
_entity_poly.entity_id
_entity_poly.type
_entity_poly.pdbx_seq_one_letter_code
_entity_poly.pdbx_strand_id
1 'polypeptide(L)'
;MNTLHRSVALLVFTIIGLGGCAHEGSSLSDPHPVTVADLQAVLRDEWSRHVFWIRHVVMDNAKGDRRSRDFAEKAVAANARDMAKTLVPFYGDTTAGRFRTLLTKHDEIIQAYSDATVAGDKRRQEAAIATGASISDEIANLFSQINPHLPKDTVRSLFATNIGHHVLQINKFQDKDYQGEDETWTAMEHHVYVIADTLTNAIAKQFPAKFGS
;
A
#
# COMPACT_ATOMS: atom_id res chain seq x y z
N MET A 1 -58.60 -26.91 45.01
CA MET A 1 -57.64 -27.20 46.08
C MET A 1 -56.51 -28.06 45.51
N ASN A 2 -55.36 -27.45 45.24
CA ASN A 2 -54.00 -27.97 45.46
C ASN A 2 -53.01 -27.06 44.72
N THR A 3 -52.30 -26.29 45.53
CA THR A 3 -51.28 -25.31 45.19
C THR A 3 -49.94 -26.01 44.98
N LEU A 4 -49.40 -25.98 43.76
CA LEU A 4 -48.03 -26.41 43.50
C LEU A 4 -47.10 -25.19 43.60
N HIS A 5 -46.38 -25.12 44.71
CA HIS A 5 -45.33 -24.13 44.96
C HIS A 5 -44.14 -24.42 44.04
N ARG A 6 -43.76 -23.46 43.20
CA ARG A 6 -42.47 -23.47 42.50
C ARG A 6 -41.51 -22.54 43.23
N SER A 7 -40.58 -23.16 43.95
CA SER A 7 -39.49 -22.51 44.67
C SER A 7 -38.60 -21.71 43.71
N VAL A 8 -38.39 -20.43 44.02
CA VAL A 8 -37.38 -19.56 43.41
C VAL A 8 -36.05 -19.88 44.07
N ALA A 9 -35.09 -20.43 43.33
CA ALA A 9 -33.71 -20.54 43.79
C ALA A 9 -32.98 -19.23 43.49
N LEU A 10 -32.68 -18.43 44.51
CA LEU A 10 -31.70 -17.35 44.44
C LEU A 10 -30.30 -17.96 44.30
N LEU A 11 -29.65 -17.72 43.16
CA LEU A 11 -28.23 -18.01 42.99
C LEU A 11 -27.42 -16.79 43.43
N VAL A 12 -26.78 -16.87 44.60
CA VAL A 12 -25.82 -15.87 45.08
C VAL A 12 -24.48 -16.16 44.38
N PHE A 13 -24.06 -15.27 43.48
CA PHE A 13 -22.69 -15.32 42.92
C PHE A 13 -21.73 -14.64 43.89
N THR A 14 -20.92 -15.46 44.56
CA THR A 14 -19.78 -15.03 45.37
C THR A 14 -18.68 -14.51 44.45
N ILE A 15 -18.32 -13.23 44.58
CA ILE A 15 -17.15 -12.64 43.91
C ILE A 15 -15.90 -13.17 44.61
N ILE A 16 -15.19 -14.10 43.98
CA ILE A 16 -13.84 -14.51 44.40
C ILE A 16 -12.85 -13.59 43.68
N GLY A 17 -12.27 -12.65 44.44
CA GLY A 17 -11.13 -11.86 43.98
C GLY A 17 -9.90 -12.75 43.89
N LEU A 18 -9.44 -13.00 42.66
CA LEU A 18 -8.09 -13.47 42.40
C LEU A 18 -7.24 -12.27 41.98
N GLY A 19 -6.32 -11.90 42.87
CA GLY A 19 -5.28 -10.93 42.59
C GLY A 19 -4.30 -11.46 41.55
N GLY A 20 -3.86 -10.55 40.69
CA GLY A 20 -2.51 -10.51 40.13
C GLY A 20 -2.05 -11.69 39.30
N CYS A 21 -2.22 -11.58 37.98
CA CYS A 21 -1.04 -11.53 37.11
C CYS A 21 -1.16 -10.23 36.34
N ALA A 22 -0.28 -9.26 36.64
CA ALA A 22 -0.04 -8.17 35.72
C ALA A 22 0.37 -8.82 34.39
N HIS A 23 -0.51 -8.74 33.40
CA HIS A 23 -0.11 -8.98 32.04
C HIS A 23 0.84 -7.82 31.74
N GLU A 24 2.14 -8.06 31.90
CA GLU A 24 3.16 -7.23 31.28
C GLU A 24 2.75 -7.16 29.82
N GLY A 25 2.16 -6.03 29.44
CA GLY A 25 2.08 -5.63 28.06
C GLY A 25 3.51 -5.56 27.58
N SER A 26 4.02 -6.69 27.09
CA SER A 26 5.09 -6.68 26.11
C SER A 26 4.57 -5.75 25.04
N SER A 27 5.06 -4.51 25.04
CA SER A 27 5.05 -3.68 23.87
C SER A 27 5.76 -4.53 22.83
N LEU A 28 4.98 -5.25 22.03
CA LEU A 28 5.39 -5.68 20.72
C LEU A 28 5.81 -4.37 20.05
N SER A 29 7.12 -4.11 20.11
CA SER A 29 7.77 -3.15 19.26
C SER A 29 7.27 -3.49 17.86
N ASP A 30 6.85 -2.48 17.08
CA ASP A 30 6.50 -2.67 15.68
C ASP A 30 7.49 -3.68 15.08
N PRO A 31 7.03 -4.78 14.44
CA PRO A 31 7.90 -5.86 14.04
C PRO A 31 8.85 -5.32 12.97
N HIS A 32 10.01 -4.84 13.41
CA HIS A 32 11.08 -4.46 12.53
C HIS A 32 11.57 -5.76 11.88
N PRO A 33 11.73 -5.79 10.54
CA PRO A 33 12.19 -7.00 9.87
C PRO A 33 13.55 -7.40 10.43
N VAL A 34 13.67 -8.65 10.88
CA VAL A 34 14.86 -9.17 11.57
C VAL A 34 15.92 -9.61 10.55
N THR A 35 15.47 -10.05 9.38
CA THR A 35 16.32 -10.49 8.25
C THR A 35 16.00 -9.71 6.96
N VAL A 36 16.90 -9.79 5.99
CA VAL A 36 16.66 -9.24 4.63
C VAL A 36 15.45 -9.92 3.98
N ALA A 37 15.25 -11.22 4.21
CA ALA A 37 14.10 -11.96 3.71
C ALA A 37 12.78 -11.46 4.32
N ASP A 38 12.77 -11.11 5.62
CA ASP A 38 11.59 -10.53 6.27
C ASP A 38 11.26 -9.16 5.67
N LEU A 39 12.26 -8.30 5.44
CA LEU A 39 12.05 -7.01 4.78
C LEU A 39 11.52 -7.20 3.35
N GLN A 40 12.06 -8.18 2.61
CA GLN A 40 11.57 -8.51 1.27
C GLN A 40 10.09 -8.90 1.29
N ALA A 41 9.71 -9.79 2.22
CA ALA A 41 8.33 -10.23 2.35
C ALA A 41 7.39 -9.07 2.70
N VAL A 42 7.77 -8.22 3.67
CA VAL A 42 6.98 -7.04 4.07
C VAL A 42 6.83 -6.06 2.91
N LEU A 43 7.91 -5.72 2.20
CA LEU A 43 7.81 -4.80 1.07
C LEU A 43 6.98 -5.41 -0.06
N ARG A 44 7.17 -6.68 -0.42
CA ARG A 44 6.36 -7.32 -1.46
C ARG A 44 4.88 -7.35 -1.10
N ASP A 45 4.52 -7.62 0.15
CA ASP A 45 3.12 -7.58 0.61
C ASP A 45 2.52 -6.18 0.46
N GLU A 46 3.21 -5.15 0.94
CA GLU A 46 2.68 -3.79 0.86
C GLU A 46 2.59 -3.26 -0.58
N TRP A 47 3.58 -3.56 -1.43
CA TRP A 47 3.54 -3.20 -2.85
C TRP A 47 2.44 -3.97 -3.62
N SER A 48 2.18 -5.24 -3.27
CA SER A 48 1.07 -6.02 -3.84
C SER A 48 -0.29 -5.48 -3.42
N ARG A 49 -0.46 -5.18 -2.12
CA ARG A 49 -1.66 -4.53 -1.59
C ARG A 49 -1.90 -3.17 -2.25
N HIS A 50 -0.85 -2.41 -2.51
CA HIS A 50 -0.95 -1.10 -3.16
C HIS A 50 -1.57 -1.21 -4.55
N VAL A 51 -0.98 -2.04 -5.41
CA VAL A 51 -1.46 -2.22 -6.79
C VAL A 51 -2.83 -2.90 -6.84
N PHE A 52 -3.13 -3.79 -5.89
CA PHE A 52 -4.45 -4.39 -5.71
C PHE A 52 -5.54 -3.35 -5.43
N TRP A 53 -5.32 -2.45 -4.48
CA TRP A 53 -6.33 -1.44 -4.15
C TRP A 53 -6.48 -0.40 -5.25
N ILE A 54 -5.40 -0.01 -5.93
CA ILE A 54 -5.49 0.88 -7.09
C ILE A 54 -6.27 0.23 -8.23
N ARG A 55 -6.07 -1.07 -8.51
CA ARG A 55 -6.88 -1.82 -9.49
C ARG A 55 -8.37 -1.70 -9.19
N HIS A 56 -8.77 -1.80 -7.92
CA HIS A 56 -10.16 -1.64 -7.51
C HIS A 56 -10.66 -0.21 -7.72
N VAL A 57 -9.86 0.81 -7.38
CA VAL A 57 -10.21 2.21 -7.67
C VAL A 57 -10.51 2.40 -9.17
N VAL A 58 -9.63 1.94 -10.05
CA VAL A 58 -9.81 2.16 -11.50
C VAL A 58 -10.92 1.31 -12.10
N MET A 59 -11.08 0.06 -11.64
CA MET A 59 -12.16 -0.83 -12.06
C MET A 59 -13.53 -0.27 -11.65
N ASP A 60 -13.65 0.18 -10.40
CA ASP A 60 -14.92 0.69 -9.87
C ASP A 60 -15.27 2.05 -10.49
N ASN A 61 -14.25 2.87 -10.82
CA ASN A 61 -14.46 4.10 -11.59
C ASN A 61 -15.03 3.81 -12.99
N ALA A 62 -14.46 2.84 -13.71
CA ALA A 62 -14.94 2.44 -15.04
C ALA A 62 -16.39 1.90 -15.00
N LYS A 63 -16.80 1.28 -13.89
CA LYS A 63 -18.17 0.81 -13.64
C LYS A 63 -19.13 1.91 -13.17
N GLY A 64 -18.61 3.06 -12.76
CA GLY A 64 -19.40 4.12 -12.11
C GLY A 64 -19.86 3.77 -10.69
N ASP A 65 -19.27 2.76 -10.04
CA ASP A 65 -19.59 2.38 -8.66
C ASP A 65 -18.83 3.25 -7.66
N ARG A 66 -19.43 4.41 -7.35
CA ARG A 66 -18.81 5.38 -6.44
C ARG A 66 -18.59 4.83 -5.03
N ARG A 67 -19.49 3.98 -4.54
CA ARG A 67 -19.41 3.50 -3.15
C ARG A 67 -18.25 2.52 -2.98
N SER A 68 -18.08 1.62 -3.93
CA SER A 68 -16.93 0.70 -3.93
C SER A 68 -15.63 1.45 -4.16
N ARG A 69 -15.62 2.41 -5.11
CA ARG A 69 -14.47 3.29 -5.35
C ARG A 69 -14.03 4.05 -4.11
N ASP A 70 -14.95 4.71 -3.39
CA ASP A 70 -14.65 5.45 -2.16
C ASP A 70 -14.05 4.55 -1.05
N PHE A 71 -14.43 3.28 -1.02
CA PHE A 71 -13.84 2.30 -0.10
C PHE A 71 -12.41 1.94 -0.53
N ALA A 72 -12.20 1.64 -1.81
CA ALA A 72 -10.89 1.32 -2.38
C ALA A 72 -9.91 2.49 -2.21
N GLU A 73 -10.32 3.73 -2.44
CA GLU A 73 -9.50 4.93 -2.24
C GLU A 73 -9.01 5.07 -0.78
N LYS A 74 -9.89 4.79 0.20
CA LYS A 74 -9.51 4.77 1.62
C LYS A 74 -8.52 3.65 1.93
N ALA A 75 -8.65 2.50 1.27
CA ALA A 75 -7.73 1.39 1.41
C ALA A 75 -6.36 1.68 0.80
N VAL A 76 -6.30 2.32 -0.38
CA VAL A 76 -5.06 2.85 -0.97
C VAL A 76 -4.38 3.82 0.01
N ALA A 77 -5.12 4.80 0.54
CA ALA A 77 -4.58 5.76 1.49
C ALA A 77 -4.09 5.12 2.81
N ALA A 78 -4.72 4.02 3.24
CA ALA A 78 -4.27 3.25 4.40
C ALA A 78 -2.98 2.49 4.10
N ASN A 79 -2.93 1.76 2.99
CA ASN A 79 -1.73 1.05 2.57
C ASN A 79 -0.55 2.00 2.28
N ALA A 80 -0.77 3.19 1.71
CA ALA A 80 0.29 4.20 1.55
C ALA A 80 0.90 4.65 2.89
N ARG A 81 0.10 4.68 3.98
CA ARG A 81 0.64 4.92 5.33
C ARG A 81 1.48 3.75 5.80
N ASP A 82 1.04 2.51 5.58
CA ASP A 82 1.75 1.31 6.01
C ASP A 82 3.06 1.13 5.24
N MET A 83 3.05 1.33 3.91
CA MET A 83 4.24 1.41 3.07
C MET A 83 5.27 2.42 3.60
N ALA A 84 4.82 3.62 3.96
CA ALA A 84 5.71 4.64 4.51
C ALA A 84 6.33 4.25 5.85
N LYS A 85 5.58 3.57 6.72
CA LYS A 85 6.11 3.08 8.01
C LYS A 85 7.26 2.10 7.82
N THR A 86 7.29 1.33 6.74
CA THR A 86 8.41 0.40 6.48
C THR A 86 9.76 1.12 6.32
N LEU A 87 9.76 2.41 5.99
CA LEU A 87 10.98 3.23 5.87
C LEU A 87 11.46 3.84 7.20
N VAL A 88 10.59 3.95 8.20
CA VAL A 88 10.91 4.62 9.48
C VAL A 88 12.15 4.05 10.18
N PRO A 89 12.35 2.72 10.28
CA PRO A 89 13.51 2.15 10.98
C PRO A 89 14.87 2.45 10.34
N PHE A 90 14.86 2.88 9.07
CA PHE A 90 16.05 3.11 8.24
C PHE A 90 16.29 4.60 8.01
N TYR A 91 15.23 5.38 7.78
CA TYR A 91 15.33 6.76 7.30
C TYR A 91 14.58 7.79 8.16
N GLY A 92 13.89 7.34 9.21
CA GLY A 92 13.14 8.19 10.14
C GLY A 92 11.84 8.79 9.58
N ASP A 93 11.05 9.39 10.47
CA ASP A 93 9.69 9.85 10.17
C ASP A 93 9.60 10.92 9.08
N THR A 94 10.58 11.81 8.99
CA THR A 94 10.57 12.87 7.97
C THR A 94 10.66 12.29 6.56
N THR A 95 11.53 11.29 6.36
CA THR A 95 11.70 10.63 5.06
C THR A 95 10.50 9.77 4.72
N ALA A 96 10.02 8.98 5.69
CA ALA A 96 8.78 8.20 5.56
C ALA A 96 7.58 9.10 5.19
N GLY A 97 7.44 10.25 5.86
CA GLY A 97 6.39 11.23 5.57
C GLY A 97 6.48 11.82 4.17
N ARG A 98 7.68 12.14 3.68
CA ARG A 98 7.90 12.59 2.30
C ARG A 98 7.52 11.51 1.30
N PHE A 99 7.94 10.27 1.52
CA PHE A 99 7.57 9.14 0.66
C PHE A 99 6.06 8.92 0.62
N ARG A 100 5.37 8.98 1.77
CA ARG A 100 3.91 8.91 1.84
C ARG A 100 3.24 9.98 0.96
N THR A 101 3.70 11.22 1.06
CA THR A 101 3.16 12.32 0.24
C THR A 101 3.33 12.04 -1.25
N LEU A 102 4.46 11.46 -1.66
CA LEU A 102 4.70 11.10 -3.06
C LEU A 102 3.81 9.94 -3.53
N LEU A 103 3.55 8.93 -2.67
CA LEU A 103 2.59 7.87 -2.96
C LEU A 103 1.18 8.45 -3.14
N THR A 104 0.75 9.35 -2.26
CA THR A 104 -0.56 10.03 -2.41
C THR A 104 -0.66 10.78 -3.74
N LYS A 105 0.37 11.54 -4.13
CA LYS A 105 0.39 12.21 -5.44
C LYS A 105 0.38 11.22 -6.61
N HIS A 106 1.08 10.10 -6.49
CA HIS A 106 1.06 9.02 -7.49
C HIS A 106 -0.36 8.49 -7.69
N ASP A 107 -1.07 8.22 -6.59
CA ASP A 107 -2.45 7.72 -6.61
C ASP A 107 -3.42 8.75 -7.20
N GLU A 108 -3.26 10.03 -6.86
CA GLU A 108 -4.04 11.14 -7.41
C GLU A 108 -3.89 11.26 -8.94
N ILE A 109 -2.69 11.01 -9.49
CA ILE A 109 -2.47 11.02 -10.94
C ILE A 109 -3.16 9.85 -11.64
N ILE A 110 -3.13 8.66 -11.04
CA ILE A 110 -3.82 7.50 -11.59
C ILE A 110 -5.34 7.74 -11.59
N GLN A 111 -5.88 8.29 -10.49
CA GLN A 111 -7.29 8.70 -10.41
C GLN A 111 -7.63 9.76 -11.46
N ALA A 112 -6.81 10.79 -11.60
CA ALA A 112 -7.02 11.85 -12.59
C ALA A 112 -7.03 11.32 -14.03
N TYR A 113 -6.12 10.40 -14.36
CA TYR A 113 -6.11 9.73 -15.66
C TYR A 113 -7.35 8.85 -15.85
N SER A 114 -7.76 8.10 -14.82
CA SER A 114 -8.97 7.27 -14.83
C SER A 114 -10.24 8.09 -15.08
N ASP A 115 -10.42 9.18 -14.34
CA ASP A 115 -11.55 10.10 -14.52
C ASP A 115 -11.56 10.74 -15.90
N ALA A 116 -10.39 11.17 -16.41
CA ALA A 116 -10.25 11.72 -17.74
C ALA A 116 -10.61 10.68 -18.83
N THR A 117 -10.28 9.41 -18.60
CA THR A 117 -10.58 8.31 -19.50
C THR A 117 -12.08 8.04 -19.58
N VAL A 118 -12.76 7.94 -18.44
CA VAL A 118 -14.22 7.77 -18.39
C VAL A 118 -14.94 8.95 -19.03
N ALA A 119 -14.40 10.16 -18.88
CA ALA A 119 -14.95 11.38 -19.48
C ALA A 119 -14.60 11.57 -20.97
N GLY A 120 -13.73 10.75 -21.56
CA GLY A 120 -13.23 10.94 -22.92
C GLY A 120 -12.35 12.19 -23.12
N ASP A 121 -11.79 12.74 -22.05
CA ASP A 121 -11.00 13.98 -22.07
C ASP A 121 -9.50 13.69 -22.30
N LYS A 122 -9.09 13.68 -23.58
CA LYS A 122 -7.71 13.44 -23.98
C LYS A 122 -6.71 14.47 -23.44
N ARG A 123 -7.11 15.72 -23.32
CA ARG A 123 -6.23 16.78 -22.79
C ARG A 123 -5.93 16.56 -21.31
N ARG A 124 -6.92 16.11 -20.53
CA ARG A 124 -6.70 15.74 -19.12
C ARG A 124 -5.89 14.46 -18.97
N GLN A 125 -6.02 13.50 -19.88
CA GLN A 125 -5.15 12.32 -19.93
C GLN A 125 -3.68 12.72 -20.13
N GLU A 126 -3.39 13.58 -21.11
CA GLU A 126 -2.04 14.08 -21.38
C GLU A 126 -1.47 14.87 -20.19
N ALA A 127 -2.28 15.72 -19.56
CA ALA A 127 -1.87 16.46 -18.37
C ALA A 127 -1.50 15.52 -17.21
N ALA A 128 -2.31 14.48 -16.96
CA ALA A 128 -2.02 13.49 -15.92
C ALA A 128 -0.72 12.73 -16.20
N ILE A 129 -0.46 12.32 -17.45
CA ILE A 129 0.80 11.67 -17.85
C ILE A 129 2.00 12.60 -17.60
N ALA A 130 1.91 13.87 -17.99
CA ALA A 130 2.97 14.83 -17.79
C ALA A 130 3.28 15.04 -16.29
N THR A 131 2.25 15.17 -15.44
CA THR A 131 2.46 15.24 -14.00
C THR A 131 3.03 13.93 -13.43
N GLY A 132 2.60 12.77 -13.93
CA GLY A 132 3.15 11.48 -13.54
C GLY A 132 4.65 11.35 -13.78
N ALA A 133 5.16 11.92 -14.88
CA ALA A 133 6.61 12.00 -15.13
C ALA A 133 7.33 12.81 -14.04
N SER A 134 6.76 13.95 -13.62
CA SER A 134 7.31 14.75 -12.52
C SER A 134 7.29 14.02 -11.19
N ILE A 135 6.22 13.26 -10.89
CA ILE A 135 6.17 12.43 -9.66
C ILE A 135 7.23 11.34 -9.67
N SER A 136 7.47 10.70 -10.82
CA SER A 136 8.55 9.71 -10.98
C SER A 136 9.92 10.34 -10.71
N ASP A 137 10.14 11.58 -11.16
CA ASP A 137 11.37 12.34 -10.87
C ASP A 137 11.49 12.72 -9.38
N GLU A 138 10.40 13.15 -8.74
CA GLU A 138 10.38 13.46 -7.30
C GLU A 138 10.73 12.23 -6.44
N ILE A 139 10.15 11.07 -6.76
CA ILE A 139 10.44 9.80 -6.08
C ILE A 139 11.89 9.38 -6.30
N ALA A 140 12.37 9.48 -7.54
CA ALA A 140 13.75 9.17 -7.87
C ALA A 140 14.75 10.08 -7.14
N ASN A 141 14.45 11.37 -7.04
CA ASN A 141 15.24 12.32 -6.27
C ASN A 141 15.27 11.96 -4.79
N LEU A 142 14.12 11.63 -4.19
CA LEU A 142 14.05 11.24 -2.78
C LEU A 142 14.94 10.03 -2.50
N PHE A 143 14.76 8.94 -3.25
CA PHE A 143 15.47 7.68 -2.99
C PHE A 143 16.96 7.78 -3.29
N SER A 144 17.36 8.44 -4.37
CA SER A 144 18.78 8.60 -4.71
C SER A 144 19.55 9.49 -3.73
N GLN A 145 18.87 10.42 -3.05
CA GLN A 145 19.49 11.25 -2.00
C GLN A 145 19.70 10.48 -0.69
N ILE A 146 18.80 9.56 -0.35
CA ILE A 146 18.85 8.84 0.94
C ILE A 146 19.60 7.51 0.85
N ASN A 147 19.75 6.93 -0.34
CA ASN A 147 20.40 5.64 -0.54
C ASN A 147 21.32 5.63 -1.78
N PRO A 148 22.64 5.52 -1.62
CA PRO A 148 23.59 5.52 -2.75
C PRO A 148 23.47 4.27 -3.65
N HIS A 149 22.77 3.23 -3.21
CA HIS A 149 22.49 2.03 -3.98
C HIS A 149 21.19 2.10 -4.79
N LEU A 150 20.52 3.26 -4.80
CA LEU A 150 19.35 3.56 -5.63
C LEU A 150 19.69 4.66 -6.64
N PRO A 151 20.35 4.34 -7.77
CA PRO A 151 20.63 5.33 -8.80
C PRO A 151 19.34 5.99 -9.27
N LYS A 152 19.37 7.31 -9.44
CA LYS A 152 18.20 8.12 -9.79
C LYS A 152 17.49 7.58 -11.03
N ASP A 153 18.24 7.26 -12.10
CA ASP A 153 17.66 6.78 -13.36
C ASP A 153 16.96 5.41 -13.19
N THR A 154 17.51 4.53 -12.37
CA THR A 154 16.89 3.23 -12.04
C THR A 154 15.56 3.44 -11.34
N VAL A 155 15.52 4.25 -10.28
CA VAL A 155 14.28 4.53 -9.55
C VAL A 155 13.27 5.22 -10.45
N ARG A 156 13.69 6.23 -11.21
CA ARG A 156 12.82 6.95 -12.14
C ARG A 156 12.17 5.99 -13.14
N SER A 157 12.95 5.08 -13.73
CA SER A 157 12.43 4.09 -14.68
C SER A 157 11.40 3.17 -14.03
N LEU A 158 11.65 2.70 -12.80
CA LEU A 158 10.72 1.82 -12.10
C LEU A 158 9.34 2.47 -11.90
N PHE A 159 9.30 3.72 -11.46
CA PHE A 159 8.05 4.44 -11.21
C PHE A 159 7.38 4.94 -12.50
N ALA A 160 8.15 5.34 -13.51
CA ALA A 160 7.60 5.71 -14.82
C ALA A 160 6.93 4.50 -15.50
N THR A 161 7.55 3.32 -15.45
CA THR A 161 6.94 2.08 -15.95
C THR A 161 5.70 1.69 -15.14
N ASN A 162 5.71 1.87 -13.82
CA ASN A 162 4.53 1.62 -12.99
C ASN A 162 3.33 2.49 -13.41
N ILE A 163 3.55 3.80 -13.63
CA ILE A 163 2.51 4.70 -14.15
C ILE A 163 2.03 4.23 -15.53
N GLY A 164 2.95 3.82 -16.41
CA GLY A 164 2.62 3.26 -17.71
C GLY A 164 1.70 2.04 -17.63
N HIS A 165 1.95 1.14 -16.67
CA HIS A 165 1.08 -0.01 -16.43
C HIS A 165 -0.34 0.41 -15.99
N HIS A 166 -0.46 1.37 -15.07
CA HIS A 166 -1.77 1.87 -14.67
C HIS A 166 -2.53 2.54 -15.83
N VAL A 167 -1.84 3.28 -16.69
CA VAL A 167 -2.43 3.84 -17.92
C VAL A 167 -2.97 2.73 -18.82
N LEU A 168 -2.22 1.64 -19.02
CA LEU A 168 -2.68 0.48 -19.79
C LEU A 168 -3.92 -0.15 -19.14
N GLN A 169 -3.85 -0.46 -17.84
CA GLN A 169 -4.95 -1.08 -17.08
C GLN A 169 -6.24 -0.25 -17.16
N ILE A 170 -6.14 1.08 -17.00
CA ILE A 170 -7.29 1.99 -17.09
C ILE A 170 -7.95 1.89 -18.47
N ASN A 171 -7.16 1.92 -19.55
CA ASN A 171 -7.69 1.80 -20.91
C ASN A 171 -8.33 0.42 -21.14
N LYS A 172 -7.75 -0.66 -20.62
CA LYS A 172 -8.34 -2.00 -20.70
C LYS A 172 -9.71 -2.09 -20.02
N PHE A 173 -9.87 -1.51 -18.83
CA PHE A 173 -11.17 -1.44 -18.17
C PHE A 173 -12.17 -0.57 -18.95
N GLN A 174 -11.74 0.58 -19.48
CA GLN A 174 -12.59 1.45 -20.31
C GLN A 174 -13.12 0.72 -21.55
N ASP A 175 -12.25 -0.03 -22.22
CA ASP A 175 -12.57 -0.78 -23.43
C ASP A 175 -13.28 -2.13 -23.15
N LYS A 176 -13.46 -2.48 -21.87
CA LYS A 176 -13.98 -3.78 -21.39
C LYS A 176 -13.16 -4.97 -21.91
N ASP A 177 -11.87 -4.75 -22.17
CA ASP A 177 -10.91 -5.78 -22.57
C ASP A 177 -10.33 -6.47 -21.33
N TYR A 178 -11.12 -7.36 -20.73
CA TYR A 178 -10.73 -8.07 -19.50
C TYR A 178 -9.60 -9.08 -19.71
N GLN A 179 -9.48 -9.65 -20.91
CA GLN A 179 -8.36 -10.53 -21.22
C GLN A 179 -7.05 -9.75 -21.26
N GLY A 180 -7.04 -8.60 -21.96
CA GLY A 180 -5.87 -7.72 -21.97
C GLY A 180 -5.58 -7.09 -20.60
N GLU A 181 -6.61 -6.88 -19.77
CA GLU A 181 -6.41 -6.43 -18.39
C GLU A 181 -5.73 -7.51 -17.52
N ASP A 182 -6.08 -8.78 -17.67
CA ASP A 182 -5.44 -9.90 -16.95
C ASP A 182 -3.96 -10.07 -17.30
N GLU A 183 -3.62 -9.92 -18.59
CA GLU A 183 -2.22 -9.90 -19.06
C GLU A 183 -1.46 -8.70 -18.47
N THR A 184 -2.10 -7.53 -18.45
CA THR A 184 -1.53 -6.31 -17.84
C THR A 184 -1.33 -6.49 -16.34
N TRP A 185 -2.30 -7.09 -15.65
CA TRP A 185 -2.27 -7.36 -14.22
C TRP A 185 -1.11 -8.29 -13.84
N THR A 186 -0.93 -9.38 -14.60
CA THR A 186 0.20 -10.31 -14.38
C THR A 186 1.56 -9.59 -14.49
N ALA A 187 1.70 -8.69 -15.47
CA ALA A 187 2.92 -7.89 -15.61
C ALA A 187 3.09 -6.89 -14.45
N MET A 188 2.01 -6.28 -13.98
CA MET A 188 2.01 -5.36 -12.84
C MET A 188 2.42 -6.06 -11.54
N GLU A 189 1.88 -7.24 -11.25
CA GLU A 189 2.24 -8.03 -10.06
C GLU A 189 3.74 -8.33 -10.04
N HIS A 190 4.30 -8.75 -11.17
CA HIS A 190 5.74 -8.96 -11.28
C HIS A 190 6.53 -7.64 -11.12
N HIS A 191 6.08 -6.55 -11.74
CA HIS A 191 6.77 -5.26 -11.67
C HIS A 191 6.82 -4.70 -10.25
N VAL A 192 5.75 -4.83 -9.47
CA VAL A 192 5.76 -4.36 -8.07
C VAL A 192 6.69 -5.18 -7.18
N TYR A 193 6.95 -6.45 -7.49
CA TYR A 193 8.02 -7.22 -6.85
C TYR A 193 9.41 -6.70 -7.22
N VAL A 194 9.63 -6.32 -8.48
CA VAL A 194 10.90 -5.70 -8.89
C VAL A 194 11.16 -4.40 -8.12
N ILE A 195 10.13 -3.58 -7.91
CA ILE A 195 10.23 -2.37 -7.08
C ILE A 195 10.58 -2.74 -5.64
N ALA A 196 9.81 -3.64 -5.02
CA ALA A 196 10.01 -4.09 -3.65
C ALA A 196 11.43 -4.62 -3.43
N ASP A 197 11.88 -5.53 -4.29
CA ASP A 197 13.19 -6.17 -4.21
C ASP A 197 14.34 -5.19 -4.43
N THR A 198 14.17 -4.22 -5.33
CA THR A 198 15.17 -3.16 -5.55
C THR A 198 15.36 -2.35 -4.28
N LEU A 199 14.26 -1.97 -3.63
CA LEU A 199 14.29 -1.24 -2.36
C LEU A 199 14.88 -2.08 -1.22
N THR A 200 14.45 -3.33 -1.07
CA THR A 200 15.01 -4.26 -0.08
C THR A 200 16.53 -4.39 -0.22
N ASN A 201 17.01 -4.67 -1.43
CA ASN A 201 18.42 -4.87 -1.70
C ASN A 201 19.25 -3.62 -1.41
N ALA A 202 18.74 -2.44 -1.75
CA ALA A 202 19.42 -1.20 -1.48
C ALA A 202 19.45 -0.85 0.02
N ILE A 203 18.35 -1.09 0.74
CA ILE A 203 18.29 -0.89 2.20
C ILE A 203 19.25 -1.85 2.90
N ALA A 204 19.27 -3.13 2.50
CA ALA A 204 20.19 -4.13 3.05
C ALA A 204 21.66 -3.76 2.87
N LYS A 205 22.02 -3.23 1.69
CA LYS A 205 23.39 -2.75 1.41
C LYS A 205 23.78 -1.53 2.23
N GLN A 206 22.84 -0.59 2.43
CA GLN A 206 23.11 0.62 3.19
C GLN A 206 23.17 0.38 4.70
N PHE A 207 22.35 -0.53 5.22
CA PHE A 207 22.21 -0.79 6.65
C PHE A 207 22.48 -2.26 7.02
N PRO A 208 23.65 -2.82 6.68
CA PRO A 208 23.93 -4.23 6.94
C PRO A 208 23.80 -4.60 8.43
N ALA A 209 24.17 -3.69 9.33
CA ALA A 209 24.07 -3.90 10.79
C ALA A 209 22.63 -3.94 11.34
N LYS A 210 21.61 -3.54 10.56
CA LYS A 210 20.20 -3.65 10.96
C LYS A 210 19.65 -5.06 10.73
N PHE A 211 20.32 -5.86 9.90
CA PHE A 211 19.96 -7.23 9.60
C PHE A 211 20.92 -8.12 10.38
N GLY A 212 20.39 -9.09 11.12
CA GLY A 212 21.22 -10.03 11.88
C GLY A 212 22.26 -10.73 11.00
N SER A 213 23.34 -11.20 11.63
CA SER A 213 24.36 -12.05 10.99
C SER A 213 23.77 -13.29 10.37
#